data_AF-A0A8T6UBS7-F1
#
_entry.id   AF-A0A8T6UBS7-F1
#
_cell.length_a   1.000
_cell.length_b   1.000
_cell.length_c   1.000
_cell.angle_alpha   90.00
_cell.angle_beta   90.00
_cell.angle_gamma   90.00
#
_symmetry.space_group_name_H-M   'P 1'
#
loop_
_entity.id
_entity.type
_entity.pdbx_description
1 polymer ?
#
loop_
_entity_poly.entity_id
_entity_poly.type
_entity_poly.pdbx_seq_one_letter_code
_entity_poly.pdbx_strand_id
1 'polypeptide(L)' 'KRHHIMDEVEYGPPFEPLATLIAELGLTPVIISESPVLDVDAQKMRDFVLKKMEAKRTQ' A
#
# COMPACT_ATOMS: atom_id res chain seq x y z
N LYS A 1 16.24 13.70 -9.24
CA LYS A 1 15.36 12.89 -8.35
C LYS A 1 14.91 11.68 -9.14
N ARG A 2 15.24 10.46 -8.71
CA ARG A 2 14.79 9.21 -9.34
C ARG A 2 13.58 8.72 -8.56
N HIS A 3 12.54 8.30 -9.24
CA HIS A 3 11.43 7.58 -8.61
C HIS A 3 11.87 6.13 -8.43
N HIS A 4 11.68 5.61 -7.23
CA HIS A 4 12.04 4.24 -6.85
C HIS A 4 10.79 3.37 -6.91
N ILE A 5 10.97 2.09 -7.21
CA ILE A 5 9.88 1.11 -7.22
C ILE A 5 9.59 0.64 -5.79
N MET A 6 8.35 0.24 -5.52
CA MET A 6 7.93 -0.19 -4.19
C MET A 6 8.74 -1.39 -3.64
N ASP A 7 9.23 -2.26 -4.53
CA ASP A 7 10.00 -3.46 -4.15
C ASP A 7 11.46 -3.15 -3.81
N GLU A 8 11.92 -1.91 -3.97
CA GLU A 8 13.27 -1.50 -3.61
C GLU A 8 13.38 -1.35 -2.08
N VAL A 9 13.80 -2.43 -1.42
CA VAL A 9 13.89 -2.53 0.06
C VAL A 9 14.76 -1.43 0.70
N GLU A 10 15.69 -0.85 -0.05
CA GLU A 10 16.56 0.23 0.43
C GLU A 10 15.90 1.63 0.41
N TYR A 11 14.70 1.77 -0.17
CA TYR A 11 14.07 3.08 -0.36
C TYR A 11 12.68 3.18 0.28
N GLY A 12 12.59 3.98 1.35
CA GLY A 12 11.34 4.34 2.01
C GLY A 12 10.98 3.45 3.20
N PRO A 13 10.05 3.91 4.06
CA PRO A 13 9.55 3.10 5.17
C PRO A 13 8.66 1.95 4.67
N PRO A 14 8.52 0.87 5.45
CA PRO A 14 7.58 -0.19 5.11
C PRO A 14 6.15 0.35 5.05
N PHE A 15 5.38 -0.06 4.05
CA PHE A 15 3.98 0.36 3.86
C PHE A 15 3.01 -0.35 4.84
N GLU A 16 3.42 -1.49 5.40
CA GLU A 16 2.57 -2.35 6.23
C GLU A 16 1.92 -1.66 7.45
N PRO A 17 2.61 -0.80 8.23
CA PRO A 17 1.98 -0.11 9.36
C PRO A 17 0.83 0.80 8.93
N LEU A 18 0.97 1.52 7.81
CA LEU A 18 -0.07 2.39 7.29
C LEU A 18 -1.28 1.59 6.80
N ALA A 19 -1.05 0.50 6.08
CA ALA A 19 -2.12 -0.37 5.62
C ALA A 19 -2.91 -1.01 6.77
N THR A 20 -2.22 -1.36 7.86
CA THR A 20 -2.85 -1.88 9.07
C THR A 20 -3.76 -0.83 9.70
N LEU A 21 -3.30 0.42 9.85
CA LEU A 21 -4.11 1.52 10.37
C LEU A 21 -5.34 1.82 9.50
N ILE A 22 -5.17 1.81 8.17
CA ILE A 22 -6.29 1.97 7.23
C ILE A 22 -7.37 0.92 7.50
N ALA A 23 -6.97 -0.33 7.75
CA ALA A 23 -7.89 -1.41 8.04
C ALA A 23 -8.55 -1.30 9.41
N GLU A 24 -7.77 -0.98 10.44
CA GLU A 24 -8.26 -0.78 11.81
C GLU A 24 -9.29 0.35 11.88
N LEU A 25 -9.05 1.44 11.18
CA LEU A 25 -9.92 2.61 11.14
C LEU A 25 -11.07 2.48 10.13
N GLY A 26 -11.08 1.43 9.29
CA GLY A 26 -12.13 1.18 8.30
C GLY A 26 -12.18 2.23 7.18
N LEU A 27 -11.03 2.79 6.81
CA LEU A 27 -10.92 3.86 5.82
C LEU A 27 -11.02 3.32 4.39
N THR A 28 -11.46 4.17 3.46
CA THR A 28 -11.60 3.87 2.02
C THR A 28 -10.70 4.79 1.18
N PRO A 29 -9.36 4.66 1.28
CA PRO A 29 -8.44 5.56 0.59
C PRO A 29 -8.38 5.30 -0.92
N VAL A 30 -8.15 6.38 -1.68
CA VAL A 30 -7.71 6.29 -3.08
C VAL A 30 -6.19 6.25 -3.08
N ILE A 31 -5.60 5.17 -3.60
CA ILE A 31 -4.15 4.99 -3.64
C ILE A 31 -3.60 5.43 -5.00
N ILE A 32 -2.60 6.31 -4.97
CA ILE A 32 -1.86 6.81 -6.14
C ILE A 32 -0.36 6.60 -5.92
N SER A 33 0.41 6.38 -6.99
CA SER A 33 1.87 6.24 -6.92
C SER A 33 2.54 6.93 -8.11
N GLU A 34 3.49 7.81 -7.85
CA GLU A 34 4.32 8.49 -8.86
C GLU A 34 5.55 7.65 -9.29
N SER A 35 5.52 6.34 -9.03
CA SER A 35 6.62 5.44 -9.41
C SER A 35 6.92 5.48 -10.92
N PRO A 36 8.14 5.15 -11.35
CA PRO A 36 8.48 5.12 -12.77
C PRO A 36 7.79 3.97 -13.53
N VAL A 37 7.19 3.02 -12.79
CA VAL A 37 6.41 1.91 -13.33
C VAL A 37 4.93 2.30 -13.26
N LEU A 38 4.32 2.53 -14.42
CA LEU A 38 2.87 2.76 -14.65
C LEU A 38 2.01 1.97 -13.65
N ASP A 39 1.14 2.62 -12.86
CA ASP A 39 0.07 2.13 -11.95
C ASP A 39 0.26 0.85 -11.12
N VAL A 40 1.32 0.07 -11.30
CA VAL A 40 1.55 -1.26 -10.73
C VAL A 40 1.81 -1.13 -9.23
N ASP A 41 2.59 -0.14 -8.83
CA ASP A 41 2.87 0.09 -7.41
C ASP A 41 1.62 0.57 -6.66
N ALA A 42 0.78 1.39 -7.30
CA ALA A 42 -0.51 1.79 -6.74
C ALA A 42 -1.45 0.58 -6.58
N GLN A 43 -1.47 -0.33 -7.56
CA GLN A 43 -2.24 -1.58 -7.48
C GLN A 43 -1.73 -2.48 -6.34
N LYS A 44 -0.42 -2.69 -6.22
CA LYS A 44 0.18 -3.49 -5.13
C LYS A 44 -0.17 -2.92 -3.75
N MET A 45 -0.03 -1.62 -3.56
CA MET A 45 -0.40 -0.94 -2.31
C MET A 45 -1.90 -1.12 -1.99
N ARG A 46 -2.76 -1.00 -3.00
CA ARG A 46 -4.21 -1.20 -2.84
C ARG A 46 -4.52 -2.64 -2.45
N ASP A 47 -3.95 -3.61 -3.15
CA ASP A 47 -4.19 -5.02 -2.90
C ASP A 47 -3.70 -5.42 -1.49
N PHE A 48 -2.59 -4.81 -1.03
CA PHE A 48 -2.10 -4.98 0.34
C PHE A 48 -3.10 -4.46 1.38
N VAL A 49 -3.67 -3.27 1.17
CA VAL A 49 -4.73 -2.72 2.04
C VAL A 49 -5.97 -3.61 2.03
N LEU A 50 -6.41 -4.06 0.85
CA LEU A 50 -7.58 -4.95 0.72
C LEU A 50 -7.37 -6.25 1.50
N LYS A 51 -6.20 -6.85 1.39
CA LYS A 51 -5.85 -8.05 2.15
C LYS A 51 -5.92 -7.83 3.67
N LYS A 52 -5.43 -6.69 4.17
CA LYS A 52 -5.53 -6.33 5.60
C LYS A 52 -6.99 -6.11 6.03
N MET A 53 -7.80 -5.51 5.16
CA MET A 53 -9.24 -5.32 5.39
C MET A 53 -10.02 -6.64 5.45
N GLU A 54 -9.71 -7.59 4.57
CA GLU A 54 -10.32 -8.94 4.58
C GLU A 54 -9.93 -9.73 5.84
N ALA A 55 -8.65 -9.69 6.22
CA ALA A 55 -8.17 -10.35 7.43
C ALA A 55 -8.90 -9.85 8.70
N LYS A 56 -9.21 -8.54 8.77
CA LYS A 56 -9.99 -7.96 9.87
C LYS A 56 -11.45 -8.43 9.85
N ARG A 57 -12.08 -8.53 8.68
CA ARG A 57 -13.49 -8.96 8.57
C ARG A 57 -13.73 -10.40 9.03
N THR A 58 -12.68 -11.20 9.13
CA THR A 58 -12.74 -12.61 9.54
C THR A 58 -12.40 -12.83 11.02
N GLN A 59 -12.02 -11.76 11.75
CA GLN A 59 -11.86 -11.73 13.21
C GLN A 59 -13.11 -11.15 13.88
#